data_AF-A0A7R9JBC6-F1
#
_entry.id   AF-A0A7R9JBC6-F1
#
_cell.length_a   1.000
_cell.length_b   1.000
_cell.length_c   1.000
_cell.angle_alpha   90.00
_cell.angle_beta   90.00
_cell.angle_gamma   90.00
#
_symmetry.space_group_name_H-M   'P 1'
#
loop_
_entity.id
_entity.type
_entity.pdbx_description
1 polymer ?
#
loop_
_entity_poly.entity_id
_entity_poly.type
_entity_poly.pdbx_seq_one_letter_code
_entity_poly.pdbx_strand_id
1 'polypeptide(L)'
;MLRWSEGERGGGYNIRGLQNRLAIGQYDTLASPPLGDVVMTDLPEVMPLLQMNIDGNKALWTEQRGRAIAKVLKWGPMVGDLDIPSILLVADCVYYDQSAEPLIETICALTDEDTDVIISQEDREQEKLQKLWQYFLSLLCQKFDVTWVPVELQHPHFSSPDIILLRARKKLHPM
;
A
#
# COMPACT_ATOMS: atom_id res chain seq x y z
N MET A 1 -6.82 -0.59 -21.20
CA MET A 1 -5.63 -1.17 -21.85
C MET A 1 -4.51 -0.15 -21.74
N LEU A 2 -3.70 -0.24 -20.68
CA LEU A 2 -2.56 0.65 -20.47
C LEU A 2 -1.48 0.25 -21.49
N ARG A 3 -1.14 1.14 -22.41
CA ARG A 3 -0.04 0.92 -23.37
C ARG A 3 1.24 1.51 -22.79
N TRP A 4 2.24 0.65 -22.65
CA TRP A 4 3.65 1.04 -22.60
C TRP A 4 4.09 1.43 -24.02
N SER A 5 4.77 2.56 -24.17
CA SER A 5 5.53 2.88 -25.38
C SER A 5 7.01 2.98 -25.02
N GLU A 6 7.81 2.07 -25.56
CA GLU A 6 9.26 2.18 -25.50
C GLU A 6 9.73 3.35 -26.37
N GLY A 7 10.38 4.30 -25.72
CA GLY A 7 11.51 5.10 -26.21
C GLY A 7 11.35 5.90 -27.50
N GLU A 8 11.05 7.20 -27.36
CA GLU A 8 11.73 8.23 -28.16
C GLU A 8 12.09 9.43 -27.28
N ARG A 9 13.31 9.93 -27.47
CA ARG A 9 13.93 11.02 -26.73
C ARG A 9 13.22 12.34 -27.05
N GLY A 10 12.47 12.88 -26.09
CA GLY A 10 12.03 14.29 -26.13
C GLY A 10 10.68 14.51 -25.44
N GLY A 11 10.65 15.38 -24.44
CA GLY A 11 9.41 15.83 -23.77
C GLY A 11 9.09 15.05 -22.49
N GLY A 12 9.82 15.37 -21.42
CA GLY A 12 9.73 14.67 -20.15
C GLY A 12 8.38 14.83 -19.45
N TYR A 13 7.67 13.72 -19.28
CA TYR A 13 6.89 13.45 -18.08
C TYR A 13 7.68 12.46 -17.23
N ASN A 14 8.47 13.04 -16.33
CA ASN A 14 9.26 12.32 -15.34
C ASN A 14 8.27 11.74 -14.32
N ILE A 15 7.80 10.51 -14.49
CA ILE A 15 7.20 9.77 -13.37
C ILE A 15 8.39 9.32 -12.51
N ARG A 16 8.88 10.23 -11.68
CA ARG A 16 9.87 9.92 -10.64
C ARG A 16 9.20 8.96 -9.66
N GLY A 17 9.92 7.89 -9.32
CA GLY A 17 9.42 6.70 -8.63
C GLY A 17 8.42 6.98 -7.50
N LEU A 18 7.35 6.18 -7.47
CA LEU A 18 6.47 6.09 -6.32
C LEU A 18 7.27 5.49 -5.15
N GLN A 19 7.89 6.35 -4.33
CA GLN A 19 8.48 5.95 -3.06
C GLN A 19 7.37 5.48 -2.10
N ASN A 20 7.48 4.21 -1.68
CA ASN A 20 7.10 3.60 -0.41
C ASN A 20 5.86 4.17 0.26
N ARG A 21 4.68 3.54 0.07
CA ARG A 21 3.42 4.12 0.56
C ARG A 21 2.54 3.12 1.27
N LEU A 22 1.87 3.66 2.29
CA LEU A 22 0.57 3.18 2.74
C LEU A 22 -0.51 3.91 1.92
N ALA A 23 -1.34 3.17 1.20
CA ALA A 23 -2.52 3.70 0.53
C ALA A 23 -3.78 3.07 1.14
N ILE A 24 -4.72 3.92 1.52
CA ILE A 24 -5.97 3.57 2.20
C ILE A 24 -7.07 3.73 1.15
N GLY A 25 -7.84 2.67 0.86
CA GLY A 25 -8.88 2.69 -0.17
C GLY A 25 -10.24 2.19 0.35
N GLN A 26 -11.33 2.85 -0.06
CA GLN A 26 -12.70 2.38 0.15
C GLN A 26 -13.32 1.83 -1.14
N TYR A 27 -14.02 0.70 -1.09
CA TYR A 27 -14.83 0.19 -2.22
C TYR A 27 -16.28 0.68 -2.14
N ASP A 28 -16.87 0.96 -3.30
CA ASP A 28 -18.32 0.93 -3.50
C ASP A 28 -18.67 -0.18 -4.52
N THR A 29 -19.71 -0.96 -4.23
CA THR A 29 -19.97 -2.27 -4.85
C THR A 29 -20.91 -2.16 -6.06
N LEU A 30 -20.40 -1.79 -7.24
CA LEU A 30 -21.16 -1.91 -8.51
C LEU A 30 -20.30 -2.37 -9.70
N ALA A 31 -20.97 -2.91 -10.73
CA ALA A 31 -20.48 -3.69 -11.88
C ALA A 31 -19.44 -3.02 -12.82
N SER A 32 -18.94 -1.85 -12.44
CA SER A 32 -17.64 -1.31 -12.81
C SER A 32 -17.27 -0.40 -11.65
N PRO A 33 -16.46 -0.86 -10.68
CA PRO A 33 -16.29 -0.12 -9.45
C PRO A 33 -15.68 1.25 -9.81
N PRO A 34 -16.23 2.36 -9.31
CA PRO A 34 -15.49 3.62 -9.36
C PRO A 34 -14.09 3.37 -8.78
N LEU A 35 -13.08 4.11 -9.24
CA LEU A 35 -11.85 4.16 -8.47
C LEU A 35 -12.28 4.61 -7.07
N GLY A 36 -12.04 3.81 -6.05
CA GLY A 36 -12.50 4.12 -4.70
C GLY A 36 -12.01 5.49 -4.22
N ASP A 37 -12.57 5.98 -3.12
CA ASP A 37 -11.97 7.10 -2.42
C ASP A 37 -10.66 6.63 -1.77
N VAL A 38 -9.55 7.22 -2.20
CA VAL A 38 -8.19 6.87 -1.79
C VAL A 38 -7.59 7.98 -0.95
N VAL A 39 -7.08 7.61 0.23
CA VAL A 39 -6.19 8.44 1.03
C VAL A 39 -4.78 7.89 0.90
N MET A 40 -3.88 8.67 0.32
CA MET A 40 -2.47 8.34 0.25
C MET A 40 -1.75 9.02 1.41
N THR A 41 -0.91 8.27 2.12
CA THR A 41 -0.25 8.80 3.32
C THR A 41 1.25 8.66 3.27
N ASP A 42 1.95 9.62 3.87
CA ASP A 42 3.41 9.64 3.99
C ASP A 42 3.84 10.67 5.07
N LEU A 43 5.15 10.83 5.24
CA LEU A 43 5.74 11.86 6.10
C LEU A 43 5.56 13.27 5.51
N PRO A 44 5.57 14.34 6.36
CA PRO A 44 5.37 15.71 5.92
C PRO A 44 6.26 16.15 4.75
N GLU A 45 7.52 15.73 4.75
CA GLU A 45 8.51 16.07 3.72
C GLU A 45 8.17 15.50 2.32
N VAL A 46 7.37 14.43 2.24
CA VAL A 46 6.98 13.79 0.97
C VAL A 46 5.69 14.39 0.41
N MET A 47 4.89 15.06 1.24
CA MET A 47 3.57 15.60 0.84
C MET A 47 3.58 16.44 -0.45
N PRO A 48 4.54 17.35 -0.70
CA PRO A 48 4.56 18.12 -1.94
C PRO A 48 4.67 17.23 -3.20
N LEU A 49 5.48 16.18 -3.13
CA LEU A 49 5.66 15.23 -4.24
C LEU A 49 4.44 14.32 -4.39
N LEU A 50 3.85 13.89 -3.28
CA LEU A 50 2.64 13.08 -3.29
C LEU A 50 1.45 13.84 -3.90
N GLN A 51 1.27 15.11 -3.50
CA GLN A 51 0.23 15.97 -4.04
C GLN A 51 0.45 16.24 -5.54
N MET A 52 1.69 16.52 -5.96
CA MET A 52 2.03 16.68 -7.38
C MET A 52 1.65 15.44 -8.21
N ASN A 53 1.87 14.24 -7.67
CA ASN A 53 1.47 12.99 -8.34
C ASN A 53 -0.05 12.81 -8.39
N ILE A 54 -0.77 13.15 -7.31
CA ILE A 54 -2.24 13.10 -7.28
C ILE A 54 -2.84 14.06 -8.32
N ASP A 55 -2.35 15.29 -8.37
CA ASP A 55 -2.83 16.32 -9.29
C ASP A 55 -2.47 16.01 -10.74
N GLY A 56 -1.26 15.50 -10.99
CA GLY A 56 -0.83 15.08 -12.32
C GLY A 56 -1.67 13.95 -12.91
N ASN A 57 -2.32 13.14 -12.07
CA ASN A 57 -3.19 12.04 -12.49
C ASN A 57 -4.69 12.34 -12.33
N LYS A 58 -5.06 13.60 -12.03
CA LYS A 58 -6.43 14.00 -11.69
C LYS A 58 -7.50 13.61 -12.69
N ALA A 59 -7.21 13.79 -13.98
CA ALA A 59 -8.14 13.41 -15.03
C ALA A 59 -8.50 11.92 -14.97
N LEU A 60 -7.50 11.04 -14.75
CA LEU A 60 -7.68 9.58 -14.79
C LEU A 60 -8.59 9.05 -13.68
N TRP A 61 -8.42 9.56 -12.46
CA TRP A 61 -9.26 9.13 -11.34
C TRP A 61 -10.62 9.83 -11.33
N THR A 62 -10.72 11.08 -11.82
CA THR A 62 -12.00 11.79 -11.91
C THR A 62 -12.90 11.16 -12.98
N GLU A 63 -12.35 10.75 -14.13
CA GLU A 63 -13.07 10.03 -15.19
C GLU A 63 -13.70 8.73 -14.67
N GLN A 64 -13.05 8.09 -13.71
CA GLN A 64 -13.52 6.88 -13.03
C GLN A 64 -14.31 7.17 -11.75
N ARG A 65 -14.77 8.41 -11.56
CA ARG A 65 -15.55 8.88 -10.41
C ARG A 65 -14.89 8.63 -9.05
N GLY A 66 -13.57 8.55 -9.02
CA GLY A 66 -12.82 8.40 -7.79
C GLY A 66 -12.36 9.70 -7.19
N ARG A 67 -11.74 9.59 -6.02
CA ARG A 67 -11.10 10.69 -5.32
C ARG A 67 -9.76 10.23 -4.78
N ALA A 68 -8.75 11.08 -4.89
CA ALA A 68 -7.46 10.87 -4.24
C ALA A 68 -7.09 12.10 -3.42
N ILE A 69 -6.69 11.90 -2.18
CA ILE A 69 -6.16 12.95 -1.31
C ILE A 69 -4.86 12.50 -0.65
N ALA A 70 -3.99 13.44 -0.32
CA ALA A 70 -2.82 13.21 0.50
C ALA A 70 -3.11 13.59 1.96
N LYS A 71 -2.69 12.76 2.92
CA LYS A 71 -2.67 13.09 4.34
C LYS A 71 -1.32 12.72 4.95
N VAL A 72 -0.88 13.50 5.93
CA VAL A 72 0.32 13.15 6.70
C VAL A 72 -0.02 11.99 7.62
N LEU A 73 0.83 10.95 7.63
CA LEU A 73 0.77 9.88 8.61
C LEU A 73 2.19 9.47 9.00
N LYS A 74 2.53 9.68 10.27
CA LYS A 74 3.69 9.04 10.88
C LYS A 74 3.23 7.73 11.49
N TRP A 75 3.90 6.63 11.16
CA TRP A 75 3.55 5.33 11.70
C TRP A 75 3.65 5.26 13.23
N GLY A 76 2.70 4.56 13.83
CA GLY A 76 2.50 4.34 15.25
C GLY A 76 1.02 4.11 15.56
N PRO A 77 0.62 4.12 16.84
CA PRO A 77 -0.75 3.81 17.24
C PRO A 77 -1.73 4.98 17.03
N MET A 78 -1.21 6.19 16.77
CA MET A 78 -2.03 7.39 16.58
C MET A 78 -2.19 7.70 15.09
N VAL A 79 -3.34 7.34 14.53
CA VAL A 79 -3.64 7.50 13.10
C VAL A 79 -4.51 8.71 12.78
N GLY A 80 -4.78 9.55 13.80
CA GLY A 80 -5.48 10.83 13.63
C GLY A 80 -6.94 10.67 13.24
N ASP A 81 -7.37 11.45 12.24
CA ASP A 81 -8.73 11.50 11.69
C ASP A 81 -8.90 10.59 10.45
N LEU A 82 -8.08 9.54 10.34
CA LEU A 82 -8.21 8.55 9.27
C LEU A 82 -9.31 7.55 9.61
N ASP A 83 -10.26 7.41 8.69
CA ASP A 83 -11.28 6.38 8.77
C ASP A 83 -10.70 4.98 8.55
N ILE A 84 -11.37 3.96 9.09
CA ILE A 84 -11.04 2.56 8.79
C ILE A 84 -11.44 2.27 7.32
N PRO A 85 -10.49 1.84 6.46
CA PRO A 85 -10.78 1.51 5.08
C PRO A 85 -11.35 0.10 4.91
N SER A 86 -11.94 -0.14 3.73
CA SER A 86 -12.20 -1.51 3.28
C SER A 86 -10.93 -2.20 2.79
N ILE A 87 -9.96 -1.44 2.25
CA ILE A 87 -8.63 -1.95 1.89
C ILE A 87 -7.52 -1.07 2.46
N LEU A 88 -6.53 -1.72 3.05
CA LEU A 88 -5.25 -1.12 3.38
C LEU A 88 -4.14 -1.69 2.50
N LEU A 89 -3.48 -0.86 1.69
CA LEU A 89 -2.35 -1.23 0.85
C LEU A 89 -1.05 -0.79 1.51
N VAL A 90 -0.12 -1.73 1.67
CA VAL A 90 1.24 -1.50 2.19
C VAL A 90 2.23 -1.92 1.11
N ALA A 91 2.95 -0.97 0.51
CA ALA A 91 3.88 -1.27 -0.59
C ALA A 91 5.31 -0.89 -0.23
N ASP A 92 6.15 -1.92 -0.08
CA ASP A 92 7.59 -1.84 0.18
C ASP A 92 7.95 -0.95 1.38
N CYS A 93 7.29 -1.20 2.52
CA CYS A 93 7.43 -0.38 3.72
C CYS A 93 8.43 -0.94 4.75
N VAL A 94 8.93 -2.17 4.58
CA VAL A 94 9.77 -2.85 5.59
C VAL A 94 11.24 -2.87 5.17
N TYR A 95 11.98 -1.82 5.54
CA TYR A 95 13.39 -1.67 5.16
C TYR A 95 14.26 -0.92 6.19
N TYR A 96 13.67 -0.40 7.26
CA TYR A 96 14.40 0.18 8.40
C TYR A 96 14.07 -0.55 9.70
N ASP A 97 15.08 -0.83 10.53
CA ASP A 97 14.91 -1.66 11.75
C ASP A 97 13.82 -1.13 12.69
N GLN A 98 13.70 0.20 12.78
CA GLN A 98 12.77 0.89 13.67
C GLN A 98 11.34 1.02 13.09
N SER A 99 11.10 0.55 11.86
CA SER A 99 9.81 0.72 11.17
C SER A 99 8.81 -0.39 11.44
N ALA A 100 9.27 -1.60 11.78
CA ALA A 100 8.40 -2.77 11.84
C ALA A 100 7.29 -2.64 12.89
N GLU A 101 7.63 -2.29 14.14
CA GLU A 101 6.65 -2.14 15.22
C GLU A 101 5.68 -0.99 14.97
N PRO A 102 6.11 0.26 14.70
CA PRO A 102 5.19 1.35 14.40
C PRO A 102 4.28 1.07 13.20
N LEU A 103 4.79 0.38 12.17
CA LEU A 103 3.98 0.00 11.01
C LEU A 103 2.89 -1.01 11.41
N ILE A 104 3.22 -2.02 12.21
CA ILE A 104 2.22 -2.99 12.70
C ILE A 104 1.17 -2.30 13.58
N GLU A 105 1.56 -1.37 14.45
CA GLU A 105 0.63 -0.57 15.24
C GLU A 105 -0.31 0.25 14.34
N THR A 106 0.24 0.86 13.29
CA THR A 106 -0.53 1.63 12.31
C THR A 106 -1.53 0.75 11.58
N ILE A 107 -1.09 -0.41 11.08
CA ILE A 107 -1.96 -1.39 10.44
C ILE A 107 -3.05 -1.79 11.44
N CYS A 108 -2.73 -2.13 12.68
CA CYS A 108 -3.74 -2.50 13.68
C CYS A 108 -4.76 -1.39 13.96
N ALA A 109 -4.34 -0.12 13.96
CA ALA A 109 -5.19 1.04 14.18
C ALA A 109 -6.07 1.40 12.96
N LEU A 110 -5.63 1.07 11.74
CA LEU A 110 -6.35 1.29 10.48
C LEU A 110 -7.05 0.03 9.94
N THR A 111 -7.28 -0.98 10.77
CA THR A 111 -7.89 -2.23 10.32
C THR A 111 -8.93 -2.71 11.33
N ASP A 112 -10.09 -3.12 10.85
CA ASP A 112 -11.08 -3.89 11.61
C ASP A 112 -11.21 -5.31 11.03
N GLU A 113 -12.31 -6.00 11.37
CA GLU A 113 -12.58 -7.35 10.88
C GLU A 113 -12.96 -7.41 9.40
N ASP A 114 -13.39 -6.29 8.82
CA ASP A 114 -13.88 -6.16 7.44
C ASP A 114 -12.81 -5.64 6.48
N THR A 115 -11.80 -4.92 6.98
CA THR A 115 -10.68 -4.43 6.17
C THR A 115 -9.81 -5.57 5.59
N ASP A 116 -9.58 -5.53 4.28
CA ASP A 116 -8.56 -6.33 3.59
C ASP A 116 -7.21 -5.61 3.60
N VAL A 117 -6.18 -6.21 4.21
CA VAL A 117 -4.81 -5.68 4.12
C VAL A 117 -4.06 -6.39 3.01
N ILE A 118 -3.50 -5.64 2.06
CA ILE A 118 -2.65 -6.17 0.99
C ILE A 118 -1.25 -5.60 1.17
N ILE A 119 -0.27 -6.49 1.32
CA ILE A 119 1.13 -6.11 1.55
C ILE A 119 1.97 -6.61 0.38
N SER A 120 2.67 -5.71 -0.28
CA SER A 120 3.66 -6.03 -1.30
C SER A 120 5.04 -5.71 -0.76
N GLN A 121 5.98 -6.64 -0.87
CA GLN A 121 7.34 -6.46 -0.37
C GLN A 121 8.35 -7.12 -1.32
N GLU A 122 9.42 -6.42 -1.65
CA GLU A 122 10.57 -7.04 -2.33
C GLU A 122 11.30 -7.98 -1.36
N ASP A 123 11.52 -9.23 -1.76
CA ASP A 123 12.40 -10.17 -1.07
C ASP A 123 13.85 -9.82 -1.39
N ARG A 124 14.59 -9.39 -0.37
CA ARG A 124 15.94 -8.87 -0.52
C ARG A 124 16.93 -9.84 0.07
N GLU A 125 17.98 -10.16 -0.68
CA GLU A 125 19.01 -11.13 -0.25
C GLU A 125 19.85 -10.66 0.95
N GLN A 126 19.83 -9.37 1.28
CA GLN A 126 20.59 -8.84 2.41
C GLN A 126 20.08 -9.41 3.74
N GLU A 127 20.93 -10.14 4.46
CA GLU A 127 20.59 -10.84 5.71
C GLU A 127 19.87 -9.95 6.73
N LYS A 128 20.30 -8.69 6.86
CA LYS A 128 19.67 -7.71 7.75
C LYS A 128 18.21 -7.45 7.37
N LEU A 129 17.92 -7.29 6.08
CA LEU A 129 16.58 -7.03 5.57
C LEU A 129 15.70 -8.29 5.65
N GLN A 130 16.27 -9.48 5.44
CA GLN A 130 15.56 -10.74 5.65
C GLN A 130 15.15 -10.93 7.11
N LYS A 131 16.05 -10.64 8.06
CA LYS A 131 15.72 -10.70 9.51
C LYS A 131 14.66 -9.69 9.89
N LEU A 132 14.74 -8.46 9.37
CA LEU A 132 13.72 -7.44 9.59
C LEU A 132 12.36 -7.86 9.02
N TRP A 133 12.34 -8.43 7.82
CA TRP A 133 11.13 -8.95 7.20
C TRP A 133 10.51 -10.10 7.98
N GLN A 134 11.32 -11.07 8.41
CA GLN A 134 10.88 -12.16 9.28
C GLN A 134 10.33 -11.65 10.61
N TYR A 135 10.97 -10.63 11.20
CA TYR A 135 10.48 -9.98 12.42
C TYR A 135 9.12 -9.33 12.18
N PHE A 136 8.97 -8.54 11.12
CA PHE A 136 7.69 -7.93 10.73
C PHE A 136 6.60 -9.00 10.53
N LEU A 137 6.87 -10.07 9.80
CA LEU A 137 5.94 -11.17 9.60
C LEU A 137 5.54 -11.83 10.92
N SER A 138 6.49 -12.00 11.85
CA SER A 138 6.21 -12.59 13.16
C SER A 138 5.24 -11.72 13.98
N LEU A 139 5.34 -10.39 13.89
CA LEU A 139 4.42 -9.45 14.54
C LEU A 139 3.06 -9.43 13.84
N LEU A 140 3.05 -9.43 12.50
CA LEU A 140 1.84 -9.45 11.69
C LEU A 140 1.00 -10.70 11.99
N CYS A 141 1.62 -11.89 11.97
CA CYS A 141 0.94 -13.16 12.24
C CYS A 141 0.39 -13.29 13.67
N GLN A 142 0.85 -12.49 14.63
CA GLN A 142 0.25 -12.46 15.96
C GLN A 142 -1.13 -11.79 15.96
N LYS A 143 -1.34 -10.81 15.08
CA LYS A 143 -2.55 -9.96 15.05
C LYS A 143 -3.47 -10.26 13.87
N PHE A 144 -2.95 -10.87 12.81
CA PHE A 144 -3.63 -11.12 11.55
C PHE A 144 -3.50 -12.57 11.11
N ASP A 145 -4.52 -13.07 10.42
CA ASP A 145 -4.42 -14.25 9.57
C ASP A 145 -3.82 -13.82 8.23
N VAL A 146 -2.66 -14.37 7.90
CA VAL A 146 -1.84 -13.96 6.76
C VAL A 146 -1.76 -15.08 5.73
N THR A 147 -1.99 -14.75 4.47
CA THR A 147 -1.95 -15.68 3.34
C THR A 147 -1.08 -15.11 2.22
N TRP A 148 -0.33 -15.98 1.55
CA TRP A 148 0.45 -15.62 0.37
C TRP A 148 -0.48 -15.58 -0.84
N VAL A 149 -0.33 -14.55 -1.68
CA VAL A 149 -1.05 -14.49 -2.96
C VAL A 149 -0.24 -15.24 -4.01
N PRO A 150 -0.74 -16.37 -4.54
CA PRO A 150 -0.05 -17.16 -5.55
C PRO A 150 0.26 -16.33 -6.80
N VAL A 151 1.39 -16.62 -7.45
CA VAL A 151 1.85 -15.89 -8.64
C VAL A 151 0.82 -15.95 -9.77
N GLU A 152 0.04 -17.03 -9.85
CA GLU A 152 -1.01 -17.22 -10.84
C GLU A 152 -2.19 -16.24 -10.68
N LEU A 153 -2.36 -15.67 -9.48
CA LEU A 153 -3.34 -14.62 -9.20
C LEU A 153 -2.77 -13.21 -9.37
N GLN A 154 -1.46 -13.09 -9.63
CA GLN A 154 -0.80 -11.81 -9.87
C GLN A 154 -0.91 -11.39 -11.34
N HIS A 155 -0.53 -10.15 -11.63
CA HIS A 155 -0.57 -9.65 -13.00
C HIS A 155 0.45 -10.40 -13.88
N PRO A 156 0.05 -10.95 -15.04
CA PRO A 156 0.88 -11.88 -15.84
C PRO A 156 2.19 -11.28 -16.38
N HIS A 157 2.32 -9.96 -16.40
CA HIS A 157 3.52 -9.24 -16.87
C HIS A 157 4.12 -8.32 -15.81
N PHE A 158 3.43 -8.12 -14.68
CA PHE A 158 3.85 -7.18 -13.62
C PHE A 158 3.89 -7.95 -12.29
N SER A 159 4.63 -9.04 -12.30
CA SER A 159 4.90 -9.93 -11.18
C SER A 159 6.37 -10.34 -11.23
N SER A 160 6.96 -10.62 -10.08
CA SER A 160 8.34 -11.11 -9.98
C SER A 160 8.41 -12.17 -8.88
N PRO A 161 9.25 -13.22 -9.01
CA PRO A 161 9.52 -14.13 -7.90
C PRO A 161 10.08 -13.41 -6.67
N ASP A 162 10.76 -12.27 -6.88
CA ASP A 162 11.34 -11.46 -5.81
C ASP A 162 10.33 -10.45 -5.22
N ILE A 163 9.07 -10.44 -5.70
CA ILE A 163 8.01 -9.59 -5.15
C ILE A 163 6.99 -10.48 -4.45
N ILE A 164 7.00 -10.39 -3.13
CA ILE A 164 6.06 -11.05 -2.25
C ILE A 164 4.76 -10.24 -2.22
N LEU A 165 3.63 -10.92 -2.38
CA LEU A 165 2.31 -10.36 -2.17
C LEU A 165 1.57 -11.16 -1.10
N LEU A 166 1.10 -10.47 -0.06
CA LEU A 166 0.36 -11.05 1.06
C LEU A 166 -1.03 -10.43 1.14
N ARG A 167 -2.00 -11.23 1.57
CA ARG A 167 -3.29 -10.76 2.07
C ARG A 167 -3.39 -11.08 3.55
N ALA A 168 -3.78 -10.11 4.35
CA ALA A 168 -3.95 -10.26 5.79
C ALA A 168 -5.33 -9.76 6.26
N ARG A 169 -5.93 -10.49 7.21
CA ARG A 169 -7.21 -10.14 7.87
C ARG A 169 -7.03 -10.12 9.37
N LYS A 170 -7.61 -9.13 10.06
CA LYS A 170 -7.45 -8.99 11.50
C LYS A 170 -8.09 -10.18 12.21
N LYS A 171 -7.37 -10.79 13.14
CA LYS A 171 -7.90 -11.90 13.93
C LYS A 171 -8.99 -11.39 14.84
N LEU A 172 -10.14 -12.08 14.83
CA LEU A 172 -11.16 -11.90 15.85
C LEU A 172 -10.53 -12.25 17.20
N HIS A 173 -10.52 -11.31 18.15
CA HIS A 173 -10.15 -11.66 19.52
C HIS A 173 -11.23 -12.61 20.06
N PRO A 174 -10.86 -13.77 20.62
CA PRO A 174 -11.81 -14.55 21.39
C PRO A 174 -12.32 -13.65 22.51
N MET A 175 -13.65 -13.46 22.59
CA MET A 175 -14.27 -12.83 23.76
C MET A 175 -14.04 -13.66 25.02
#